data_AF-A0AAN1CR94-F1
#
_entry.id   AF-A0AAN1CR94-F1
#
_cell.length_a   1.000
_cell.length_b   1.000
_cell.length_c   1.000
_cell.angle_alpha   90.00
_cell.angle_beta   90.00
_cell.angle_gamma   90.00
#
_symmetry.space_group_name_H-M   'P 1'
#
loop_
_entity.id
_entity.type
_entity.pdbx_description
1 polymer ?
#
loop_
_entity_poly.entity_id
_entity_poly.type
_entity_poly.pdbx_seq_one_letter_code
_entity_poly.pdbx_strand_id
1 'polypeptide(L)'
;MRKSLLTIGLLAATSAPVMAADYTDGDIHKNDYKWMQFNLMGAFDEKPGNSSHDYLEMEFGGRSGIFDLYGYVDVFNLLSNPSSDKADASSKIFMKFAPRMSLDALTKKDLSFGPVQELYVASEITWDGATQKVDAFAVNQQKIGLGSDVMVPWLGKIGLNLYGTYDSNLKDWNGYQVSTNWFKPFYFFENGSFVSYQGYIDYQFGMKEEYSSASNGGAMFNGIYWHSDRYAVGYGLKLYKDVYGIKDSDAFESSGVSHYVAVTYKF
;
A
#
# COMPACT_ATOMS: atom_id res chain seq x y z
N MET A 1 13.48 13.18 39.92
CA MET A 1 13.88 13.45 38.52
C MET A 1 14.27 12.14 37.84
N ARG A 2 13.35 11.51 37.11
CA ARG A 2 13.69 10.48 36.12
C ARG A 2 12.72 10.65 34.96
N LYS A 3 13.26 11.22 33.88
CA LYS A 3 12.60 11.38 32.59
C LYS A 3 12.49 9.99 31.97
N SER A 4 11.28 9.43 31.97
CA SER A 4 10.91 8.30 31.10
C SER A 4 9.87 8.82 30.11
N LEU A 5 10.31 9.78 29.30
CA LEU A 5 9.64 10.26 28.09
C LEU A 5 10.47 9.71 26.94
N LEU A 6 10.23 8.46 26.53
CA LEU A 6 10.73 7.84 25.29
C LEU A 6 10.14 6.44 25.17
N THR A 7 8.83 6.37 24.96
CA THR A 7 8.16 5.19 24.40
C THR A 7 6.96 5.67 23.57
N ILE A 8 7.25 6.58 22.63
CA ILE A 8 6.39 6.90 21.48
C ILE A 8 7.25 6.50 20.27
N GLY A 9 7.52 5.21 20.15
CA GLY A 9 8.30 4.65 19.07
C GLY A 9 7.42 3.68 18.31
N LEU A 10 7.00 4.09 17.11
CA LEU A 10 6.95 3.29 15.86
C LEU A 10 5.77 3.61 14.93
N LEU A 11 4.70 4.28 15.37
CA LEU A 11 3.64 4.78 14.46
C LEU A 11 3.75 6.28 14.18
N ALA A 12 4.85 6.87 14.64
CA ALA A 12 5.16 8.30 14.54
C ALA A 12 6.13 8.64 13.40
N ALA A 13 6.48 7.71 12.52
CA ALA A 13 7.31 8.02 11.35
C ALA A 13 6.60 8.95 10.33
N THR A 14 5.28 9.13 10.46
CA THR A 14 4.53 10.20 9.76
C THR A 14 4.27 11.44 10.63
N SER A 15 4.69 11.44 11.91
CA SER A 15 4.50 12.55 12.85
C SER A 15 5.81 13.09 13.45
N ALA A 16 6.97 12.65 12.96
CA ALA A 16 8.26 13.28 13.22
C ALA A 16 8.29 14.70 12.60
N PRO A 17 9.05 15.66 13.17
CA PRO A 17 9.03 17.05 12.72
C PRO A 17 9.28 17.16 11.21
N VAL A 18 8.34 17.89 10.59
CA VAL A 18 8.18 18.13 9.16
C VAL A 18 9.32 19.00 8.65
N MET A 19 10.42 18.37 8.22
CA MET A 19 11.50 19.05 7.51
C MET A 19 11.76 18.36 6.17
N ALA A 20 12.25 19.10 5.18
CA ALA A 20 12.78 18.53 3.95
C ALA A 20 13.88 17.50 4.28
N ALA A 21 14.04 16.49 3.43
CA ALA A 21 15.08 15.50 3.61
C ALA A 21 16.44 16.13 3.28
N ASP A 22 17.13 16.64 4.31
CA ASP A 22 18.47 17.20 4.18
C ASP A 22 19.51 16.08 4.35
N TYR A 23 20.46 15.95 3.43
CA TYR A 23 21.58 14.98 3.49
C TYR A 23 22.96 15.65 3.32
N THR A 24 23.03 16.97 3.56
CA THR A 24 24.26 17.78 3.37
C THR A 24 25.37 17.43 4.37
N ASP A 25 25.02 16.86 5.52
CA ASP A 25 25.96 16.29 6.49
C ASP A 25 26.62 14.98 6.02
N GLY A 26 26.14 14.40 4.91
CA GLY A 26 26.65 13.17 4.32
C GLY A 26 26.15 11.90 4.99
N ASP A 27 25.32 11.99 6.03
CA ASP A 27 24.72 10.84 6.70
C ASP A 27 23.36 10.48 6.08
N ILE A 28 23.39 9.49 5.18
CA ILE A 28 22.18 8.98 4.53
C ILE A 28 21.35 8.07 5.44
N HIS A 29 21.89 7.62 6.58
CA HIS A 29 21.27 6.64 7.48
C HIS A 29 20.56 7.27 8.69
N LYS A 30 20.63 8.59 8.88
CA LYS A 30 20.04 9.29 10.03
C LYS A 30 18.51 9.15 10.17
N ASN A 31 17.83 8.78 9.09
CA ASN A 31 16.38 8.58 9.04
C ASN A 31 16.00 7.11 8.87
N ASP A 32 16.91 6.17 9.15
CA ASP A 32 16.63 4.75 9.03
C ASP A 32 15.58 4.30 10.06
N TYR A 33 14.63 3.49 9.61
CA TYR A 33 13.63 2.86 10.46
C TYR A 33 13.16 1.55 9.83
N LYS A 34 12.54 0.70 10.62
CA LYS A 34 11.88 -0.52 10.12
C LYS A 34 10.72 -0.90 11.02
N TRP A 35 9.74 -1.54 10.43
CA TRP A 35 8.60 -2.11 11.14
C TRP A 35 8.10 -3.35 10.40
N MET A 36 7.43 -4.21 11.15
CA MET A 36 6.79 -5.40 10.64
C MET A 36 5.57 -5.70 11.49
N GLN A 37 4.52 -6.19 10.87
CA GLN A 37 3.31 -6.63 11.55
C GLN A 37 2.67 -7.79 10.81
N PHE A 38 1.79 -8.48 11.53
CA PHE A 38 0.89 -9.46 10.95
C PHE A 38 -0.54 -9.00 11.14
N ASN A 39 -1.34 -9.09 10.09
CA ASN A 39 -2.75 -8.74 10.08
C ASN A 39 -3.55 -10.02 9.77
N LEU A 40 -4.50 -10.37 10.63
CA LEU A 40 -5.57 -11.30 10.28
C LEU A 40 -6.72 -10.47 9.70
N MET A 41 -7.06 -10.73 8.45
CA MET A 41 -7.97 -9.92 7.66
C MET A 41 -9.18 -10.73 7.21
N GLY A 42 -10.34 -10.08 7.22
CA GLY A 42 -11.55 -10.56 6.55
C GLY A 42 -11.98 -9.54 5.50
N ALA A 43 -12.14 -10.00 4.26
CA ALA A 43 -12.66 -9.22 3.14
C ALA A 43 -14.08 -9.68 2.81
N PHE A 44 -14.96 -8.73 2.51
CA PHE A 44 -16.36 -8.98 2.16
C PHE A 44 -16.72 -8.18 0.91
N ASP A 45 -17.28 -8.87 -0.07
CA ASP A 45 -17.66 -8.31 -1.38
C ASP A 45 -16.48 -7.66 -2.13
N GLU A 46 -15.27 -8.22 -1.99
CA GLU A 46 -14.08 -7.77 -2.70
C GLU A 46 -14.31 -7.80 -4.22
N LYS A 47 -13.90 -6.72 -4.89
CA LYS A 47 -13.95 -6.63 -6.34
C LYS A 47 -12.62 -7.05 -6.97
N PRO A 48 -12.66 -7.64 -8.18
CA PRO A 48 -13.87 -7.95 -8.94
C PRO A 48 -14.55 -9.26 -8.47
N GLY A 49 -15.82 -9.44 -8.79
CA GLY A 49 -16.53 -10.72 -8.61
C GLY A 49 -17.12 -10.99 -7.22
N ASN A 50 -17.12 -10.00 -6.32
CA ASN A 50 -17.77 -10.06 -4.99
C ASN A 50 -17.24 -11.17 -4.07
N SER A 51 -15.92 -11.34 -4.05
CA SER A 51 -15.30 -12.38 -3.23
C SER A 51 -15.32 -12.04 -1.74
N SER A 52 -15.66 -13.01 -0.90
CA SER A 52 -15.56 -12.93 0.55
C SER A 52 -14.63 -14.02 1.10
N HIS A 53 -13.57 -13.62 1.79
CA HIS A 53 -12.53 -14.54 2.24
C HIS A 53 -11.69 -13.97 3.39
N ASP A 54 -10.94 -14.85 4.05
CA ASP A 54 -9.94 -14.53 5.06
C ASP A 54 -8.52 -14.66 4.52
N TYR A 55 -7.60 -13.92 5.13
CA TYR A 55 -6.17 -14.03 4.83
C TYR A 55 -5.29 -13.57 5.99
N LEU A 56 -4.07 -14.11 6.03
CA LEU A 56 -2.98 -13.59 6.84
C LEU A 56 -2.14 -12.68 5.96
N GLU A 57 -1.94 -11.45 6.39
CA GLU A 57 -1.04 -10.52 5.73
C GLU A 57 0.19 -10.30 6.62
N MET A 58 1.38 -10.53 6.07
CA MET A 58 2.62 -10.01 6.63
C MET A 58 2.91 -8.67 5.96
N GLU A 59 2.78 -7.58 6.72
CA GLU A 59 3.00 -6.22 6.24
C GLU A 59 4.28 -5.66 6.86
N PHE A 60 5.09 -4.98 6.07
CA PHE A 60 6.38 -4.46 6.51
C PHE A 60 6.77 -3.20 5.75
N GLY A 61 7.66 -2.44 6.37
CA GLY A 61 8.24 -1.27 5.73
C GLY A 61 9.40 -0.69 6.51
N GLY A 62 10.03 0.31 5.92
CA GLY A 62 11.19 0.94 6.51
C GLY A 62 11.98 1.78 5.54
N ARG A 63 13.01 2.42 6.09
CA ARG A 63 14.04 3.13 5.35
C ARG A 63 15.43 2.64 5.76
N SER A 64 16.29 2.46 4.76
CA SER A 64 17.71 2.21 4.92
C SER A 64 18.50 3.01 3.89
N GLY A 65 19.21 4.04 4.34
CA GLY A 65 20.01 4.91 3.49
C GLY A 65 19.15 5.63 2.43
N ILE A 66 19.44 5.34 1.17
CA ILE A 66 18.73 5.89 0.02
C ILE A 66 17.43 5.15 -0.32
N PHE A 67 17.13 4.02 0.33
CA PHE A 67 15.96 3.20 -0.01
C PHE A 67 14.86 3.31 1.05
N ASP A 68 13.65 3.58 0.59
CA ASP A 68 12.39 3.46 1.33
C ASP A 68 11.62 2.25 0.78
N LEU A 69 10.95 1.51 1.66
CA LEU A 69 10.28 0.27 1.31
C LEU A 69 8.93 0.18 2.03
N TYR A 70 7.92 -0.17 1.26
CA TYR A 70 6.67 -0.73 1.73
C TYR A 70 6.44 -2.08 1.05
N GLY A 71 5.89 -3.05 1.75
CA GLY A 71 5.46 -4.29 1.14
C GLY A 71 4.58 -5.15 2.02
N TYR A 72 3.86 -6.05 1.37
CA TYR A 72 3.06 -7.05 2.05
C TYR A 72 3.01 -8.38 1.30
N VAL A 73 2.71 -9.43 2.04
CA VAL A 73 2.49 -10.80 1.55
C VAL A 73 1.22 -11.35 2.20
N ASP A 74 0.24 -11.66 1.38
CA ASP A 74 -1.02 -12.29 1.77
C ASP A 74 -0.96 -13.80 1.58
N VAL A 75 -1.57 -14.54 2.51
CA VAL A 75 -1.85 -15.97 2.40
C VAL A 75 -3.34 -16.20 2.63
N PHE A 76 -4.03 -16.64 1.58
CA PHE A 76 -5.48 -16.83 1.59
C PHE A 76 -5.91 -18.19 2.13
N ASN A 77 -7.13 -18.25 2.66
CA ASN A 77 -7.80 -19.47 3.13
C ASN A 77 -6.95 -20.27 4.15
N LEU A 78 -6.52 -19.59 5.22
CA LEU A 78 -5.65 -20.16 6.26
C LEU A 78 -6.26 -21.39 6.93
N LEU A 79 -7.58 -21.35 7.14
CA LEU A 79 -8.30 -22.41 7.83
C LEU A 79 -8.69 -23.56 6.90
N SER A 80 -8.29 -23.51 5.62
CA SER A 80 -8.68 -24.48 4.58
C SER A 80 -10.20 -24.69 4.54
N ASN A 81 -10.96 -23.61 4.73
CA ASN A 81 -12.40 -23.62 4.68
C ASN A 81 -12.84 -23.89 3.23
N PRO A 82 -13.55 -25.00 2.95
CA PRO A 82 -14.00 -25.32 1.59
C PRO A 82 -15.05 -24.34 1.07
N SER A 83 -15.68 -23.55 1.94
CA SER A 83 -16.66 -22.52 1.56
C SER A 83 -16.03 -21.15 1.32
N SER A 84 -14.71 -21.01 1.41
CA SER A 84 -14.01 -19.79 1.04
C SER A 84 -13.97 -19.63 -0.48
N ASP A 85 -14.17 -18.43 -1.00
CA ASP A 85 -14.03 -18.15 -2.43
C ASP A 85 -12.58 -18.33 -2.94
N LYS A 86 -11.62 -18.46 -2.00
CA LYS A 86 -10.20 -18.77 -2.29
C LYS A 86 -9.87 -20.25 -2.09
N ALA A 87 -10.87 -21.14 -1.92
CA ALA A 87 -10.64 -22.58 -1.69
C ALA A 87 -10.03 -23.28 -2.91
N ASP A 88 -10.56 -23.00 -4.09
CA ASP A 88 -10.15 -23.59 -5.37
C ASP A 88 -9.29 -22.64 -6.22
N ALA A 89 -8.82 -21.54 -5.64
CA ALA A 89 -8.00 -20.55 -6.35
C ALA A 89 -6.65 -21.14 -6.76
N SER A 90 -6.24 -20.85 -8.00
CA SER A 90 -4.94 -21.27 -8.56
C SER A 90 -3.74 -20.68 -7.81
N SER A 91 -3.95 -19.57 -7.11
CA SER A 91 -3.00 -18.98 -6.19
C SER A 91 -3.58 -18.89 -4.77
N LYS A 92 -2.71 -19.17 -3.79
CA LYS A 92 -2.97 -18.92 -2.36
C LYS A 92 -2.18 -17.75 -1.79
N ILE A 93 -1.39 -17.05 -2.61
CA ILE A 93 -0.49 -15.99 -2.17
C ILE A 93 -0.69 -14.76 -3.03
N PHE A 94 -0.64 -13.58 -2.44
CA PHE A 94 -0.46 -12.34 -3.18
C PHE A 94 0.63 -11.52 -2.53
N MET A 95 1.46 -10.84 -3.31
CA MET A 95 2.57 -10.05 -2.80
C MET A 95 2.64 -8.73 -3.56
N LYS A 96 2.88 -7.64 -2.82
CA LYS A 96 3.19 -6.33 -3.39
C LYS A 96 4.41 -5.76 -2.68
N PHE A 97 5.44 -5.39 -3.44
CA PHE A 97 6.58 -4.62 -2.93
C PHE A 97 6.67 -3.29 -3.67
N ALA A 98 6.87 -2.20 -2.93
CA ALA A 98 6.98 -0.85 -3.48
C ALA A 98 8.25 -0.13 -2.99
N PRO A 99 9.45 -0.57 -3.45
CA PRO A 99 10.68 0.13 -3.10
C PRO A 99 10.79 1.45 -3.85
N ARG A 100 11.29 2.47 -3.15
CA ARG A 100 11.57 3.81 -3.66
C ARG A 100 13.02 4.18 -3.35
N MET A 101 13.74 4.70 -4.34
CA MET A 101 15.12 5.19 -4.18
C MET A 101 15.10 6.71 -4.15
N SER A 102 15.51 7.28 -3.02
CA SER A 102 15.60 8.73 -2.80
C SER A 102 16.66 9.37 -3.69
N LEU A 103 16.23 10.36 -4.47
CA LEU A 103 17.09 11.19 -5.28
C LEU A 103 17.85 12.21 -4.42
N ASP A 104 17.21 12.73 -3.37
CA ASP A 104 17.82 13.65 -2.41
C ASP A 104 19.02 13.01 -1.71
N ALA A 105 18.84 11.79 -1.17
CA ALA A 105 19.89 11.05 -0.49
C ALA A 105 20.98 10.55 -1.46
N LEU A 106 20.60 10.14 -2.67
CA LEU A 106 21.55 9.71 -3.71
C LEU A 106 22.44 10.86 -4.18
N THR A 107 21.85 12.05 -4.38
CA THR A 107 22.56 13.22 -4.90
C THR A 107 23.16 14.11 -3.81
N LYS A 108 22.77 13.89 -2.55
CA LYS A 108 23.08 14.72 -1.38
C LYS A 108 22.67 16.18 -1.57
N LYS A 109 21.54 16.39 -2.26
CA LYS A 109 20.97 17.71 -2.52
C LYS A 109 19.55 17.74 -2.00
N ASP A 110 19.17 18.87 -1.42
CA ASP A 110 17.78 19.17 -1.13
C ASP A 110 17.04 19.45 -2.45
N LEU A 111 16.14 18.55 -2.81
CA LEU A 111 15.26 18.66 -3.98
C LEU A 111 13.83 19.05 -3.59
N SER A 112 13.60 19.48 -2.34
CA SER A 112 12.28 19.90 -1.87
C SER A 112 11.79 21.18 -2.54
N PHE A 113 10.48 21.29 -2.71
CA PHE A 113 9.83 22.49 -3.24
C PHE A 113 8.36 22.56 -2.80
N GLY A 114 7.98 23.68 -2.19
CA GLY A 114 6.63 23.87 -1.67
C GLY A 114 6.24 22.74 -0.69
N PRO A 115 5.14 21.99 -0.93
CA PRO A 115 4.75 20.88 -0.07
C PRO A 115 5.53 19.57 -0.32
N VAL A 116 6.34 19.49 -1.38
CA VAL A 116 7.13 18.30 -1.71
C VAL A 116 8.40 18.28 -0.87
N GLN A 117 8.60 17.22 -0.09
CA GLN A 117 9.69 17.12 0.87
C GLN A 117 10.89 16.29 0.38
N GLU A 118 10.64 15.34 -0.52
CA GLU A 118 11.67 14.42 -1.04
C GLU A 118 11.18 13.80 -2.36
N LEU A 119 12.10 13.51 -3.28
CA LEU A 119 11.83 12.91 -4.58
C LEU A 119 12.47 11.53 -4.71
N TYR A 120 11.84 10.67 -5.52
CA TYR A 120 12.21 9.27 -5.63
C TYR A 120 12.15 8.75 -7.06
N VAL A 121 13.03 7.79 -7.39
CA VAL A 121 12.69 6.76 -8.38
C VAL A 121 11.83 5.73 -7.65
N ALA A 122 10.56 5.62 -8.03
CA ALA A 122 9.61 4.74 -7.37
C ALA A 122 9.34 3.51 -8.23
N SER A 123 9.13 2.37 -7.56
CA SER A 123 8.66 1.15 -8.21
C SER A 123 7.55 0.49 -7.40
N GLU A 124 6.71 -0.29 -8.06
CA GLU A 124 5.73 -1.19 -7.45
C GLU A 124 5.74 -2.50 -8.22
N ILE A 125 5.78 -3.62 -7.51
CA ILE A 125 5.88 -4.93 -8.12
C ILE A 125 4.89 -5.87 -7.44
N THR A 126 4.08 -6.56 -8.23
CA THR A 126 3.02 -7.43 -7.73
C THR A 126 3.07 -8.82 -8.35
N TRP A 127 2.85 -9.84 -7.52
CA TRP A 127 2.80 -11.24 -7.92
C TRP A 127 1.73 -11.99 -7.14
N ASP A 128 1.15 -13.02 -7.75
CA ASP A 128 0.32 -14.00 -7.03
C ASP A 128 0.94 -15.41 -6.99
N GLY A 129 2.08 -15.65 -7.64
CA GLY A 129 2.71 -16.98 -7.62
C GLY A 129 2.04 -18.03 -8.51
N ALA A 130 0.97 -17.69 -9.24
CA ALA A 130 0.48 -18.49 -10.36
C ALA A 130 1.23 -18.14 -11.65
N THR A 131 1.04 -18.96 -12.70
CA THR A 131 1.51 -18.62 -14.06
C THR A 131 0.32 -18.61 -15.00
N GLN A 132 0.41 -17.86 -16.10
CA GLN A 132 -0.63 -17.83 -17.13
C GLN A 132 -0.97 -19.18 -17.79
N LYS A 133 -0.15 -20.21 -17.57
CA LYS A 133 -0.47 -21.57 -18.01
C LYS A 133 -1.56 -22.23 -17.16
N VAL A 134 -1.66 -21.84 -15.89
CA VAL A 134 -2.59 -22.41 -14.91
C VAL A 134 -3.76 -21.46 -14.66
N ASP A 135 -3.51 -20.16 -14.69
CA ASP A 135 -4.52 -19.12 -14.47
C ASP A 135 -4.30 -17.95 -15.44
N ALA A 136 -5.24 -17.72 -16.34
CA ALA A 136 -5.16 -16.62 -17.31
C ALA A 136 -5.06 -15.23 -16.65
N PHE A 137 -5.51 -15.11 -15.39
CA PHE A 137 -5.48 -13.88 -14.60
C PHE A 137 -4.29 -13.80 -13.64
N ALA A 138 -3.32 -14.72 -13.74
CA ALA A 138 -2.13 -14.73 -12.89
C ALA A 138 -1.44 -13.36 -12.87
N VAL A 139 -1.24 -12.79 -11.68
CA VAL A 139 -0.64 -11.47 -11.49
C VAL A 139 0.87 -11.54 -11.60
N ASN A 140 1.43 -10.75 -12.52
CA ASN A 140 2.87 -10.52 -12.65
C ASN A 140 3.12 -9.17 -13.32
N GLN A 141 3.26 -8.12 -12.51
CA GLN A 141 3.30 -6.74 -12.99
C GLN A 141 4.41 -5.95 -12.30
N GLN A 142 5.07 -5.10 -13.09
CA GLN A 142 6.17 -4.24 -12.65
C GLN A 142 5.84 -2.81 -13.04
N LYS A 143 6.00 -1.90 -12.10
CA LYS A 143 5.78 -0.47 -12.27
C LYS A 143 7.04 0.27 -11.92
N ILE A 144 7.33 1.32 -12.68
CA ILE A 144 8.47 2.20 -12.42
C ILE A 144 8.12 3.63 -12.82
N GLY A 145 8.60 4.60 -12.05
CA GLY A 145 8.42 6.00 -12.35
C GLY A 145 8.93 6.92 -11.25
N LEU A 146 8.21 8.02 -11.03
CA LEU A 146 8.59 9.09 -10.10
C LEU A 146 7.73 9.02 -8.85
N GLY A 147 8.37 9.14 -7.70
CA GLY A 147 7.72 9.23 -6.40
C GLY A 147 8.05 10.52 -5.67
N SER A 148 7.23 10.87 -4.71
CA SER A 148 7.41 12.02 -3.84
C SER A 148 6.81 11.76 -2.47
N ASP A 149 7.37 12.41 -1.46
CA ASP A 149 6.71 12.62 -0.18
C ASP A 149 6.12 14.05 -0.17
N VAL A 150 4.82 14.18 0.07
CA VAL A 150 4.09 15.46 -0.03
C VAL A 150 3.34 15.76 1.25
N MET A 151 3.44 17.00 1.73
CA MET A 151 2.66 17.48 2.87
C MET A 151 1.27 17.95 2.44
N VAL A 152 0.25 17.27 2.93
CA VAL A 152 -1.15 17.61 2.67
C VAL A 152 -1.80 18.18 3.94
N PRO A 153 -2.51 19.32 3.86
CA PRO A 153 -3.23 19.89 4.99
C PRO A 153 -4.10 18.86 5.69
N TRP A 154 -4.07 18.87 7.03
CA TRP A 154 -4.71 17.91 7.93
C TRP A 154 -4.17 16.47 7.87
N LEU A 155 -3.99 15.92 6.67
CA LEU A 155 -3.61 14.53 6.42
C LEU A 155 -2.17 14.22 6.83
N GLY A 156 -1.27 15.21 6.75
CA GLY A 156 0.15 15.02 7.02
C GLY A 156 0.91 14.59 5.78
N LYS A 157 2.01 13.87 5.97
CA LYS A 157 2.86 13.37 4.88
C LYS A 157 2.18 12.21 4.17
N ILE A 158 2.05 12.32 2.84
CA ILE A 158 1.60 11.24 1.95
C ILE A 158 2.72 10.84 1.01
N GLY A 159 2.76 9.56 0.63
CA GLY A 159 3.48 9.16 -0.57
C GLY A 159 2.61 9.47 -1.80
N LEU A 160 3.18 10.03 -2.85
CA LEU A 160 2.53 10.20 -4.15
C LEU A 160 3.47 9.74 -5.25
N ASN A 161 3.00 8.78 -6.05
CA ASN A 161 3.81 8.13 -7.08
C ASN A 161 3.06 8.09 -8.41
N LEU A 162 3.79 8.27 -9.50
CA LEU A 162 3.34 8.10 -10.87
C LEU A 162 4.24 7.06 -11.56
N TYR A 163 3.63 6.03 -12.13
CA TYR A 163 4.32 4.92 -12.76
C TYR A 163 3.89 4.73 -14.21
N GLY A 164 4.80 4.23 -15.04
CA GLY A 164 4.44 3.39 -16.18
C GLY A 164 4.26 1.95 -15.73
N THR A 165 3.30 1.24 -16.31
CA THR A 165 2.99 -0.15 -15.97
C THR A 165 3.48 -1.10 -17.06
N TYR A 166 4.37 -2.03 -16.70
CA TYR A 166 4.80 -3.14 -17.53
C TYR A 166 4.11 -4.42 -17.05
N ASP A 167 3.35 -5.04 -17.94
CA ASP A 167 2.74 -6.34 -17.68
C ASP A 167 3.71 -7.43 -18.17
N SER A 168 4.35 -8.14 -17.23
CA SER A 168 5.36 -9.16 -17.58
C SER A 168 4.75 -10.37 -18.25
N ASN A 169 3.46 -10.63 -18.05
CA ASN A 169 2.82 -11.74 -18.72
C ASN A 169 2.62 -11.44 -20.21
N LEU A 170 2.15 -10.23 -20.51
CA LEU A 170 1.97 -9.73 -21.88
C LEU A 170 3.30 -9.34 -22.53
N LYS A 171 4.33 -9.08 -21.71
CA LYS A 171 5.65 -8.58 -22.11
C LYS A 171 5.59 -7.21 -22.77
N ASP A 172 4.65 -6.38 -22.35
CA ASP A 172 4.41 -5.08 -22.94
C ASP A 172 4.00 -4.03 -21.89
N TRP A 173 4.18 -2.76 -22.23
CA TRP A 173 3.69 -1.63 -21.45
C TRP A 173 2.18 -1.50 -21.61
N ASN A 174 1.46 -1.35 -20.49
CA ASN A 174 0.02 -1.27 -20.44
C ASN A 174 -0.45 -0.12 -19.54
N GLY A 175 -0.25 1.11 -20.01
CA GLY A 175 -0.72 2.32 -19.35
C GLY A 175 0.13 2.75 -18.15
N TYR A 176 -0.51 3.47 -17.24
CA TYR A 176 0.11 4.20 -16.14
C TYR A 176 -0.70 4.02 -14.85
N GLN A 177 -0.06 4.26 -13.70
CA GLN A 177 -0.73 4.29 -12.41
C GLN A 177 -0.31 5.51 -11.59
N VAL A 178 -1.27 6.17 -10.95
CA VAL A 178 -1.04 7.06 -9.81
C VAL A 178 -1.37 6.31 -8.53
N SER A 179 -0.44 6.31 -7.58
CA SER A 179 -0.66 5.75 -6.25
C SER A 179 -0.38 6.78 -5.17
N THR A 180 -1.23 6.81 -4.15
CA THR A 180 -0.98 7.60 -2.94
C THR A 180 -1.44 6.87 -1.69
N ASN A 181 -0.83 7.17 -0.55
CA ASN A 181 -1.18 6.59 0.74
C ASN A 181 -1.13 7.62 1.87
N TRP A 182 -1.82 7.36 2.97
CA TRP A 182 -1.83 8.22 4.13
C TRP A 182 -2.00 7.44 5.43
N PHE A 183 -1.47 8.01 6.51
CA PHE A 183 -1.67 7.54 7.88
C PHE A 183 -1.77 8.74 8.82
N LYS A 184 -2.98 8.99 9.34
CA LYS A 184 -3.28 10.15 10.17
C LYS A 184 -3.91 9.73 11.52
N PRO A 185 -3.12 9.68 12.60
CA PRO A 185 -3.67 9.69 13.95
C PRO A 185 -4.49 10.97 14.17
N PHE A 186 -5.74 10.85 14.61
CA PHE A 186 -6.63 11.99 14.81
C PHE A 186 -7.34 12.04 16.16
N TYR A 187 -7.32 10.96 16.94
CA TYR A 187 -7.86 10.93 18.29
C TYR A 187 -6.93 10.13 19.20
N PHE A 188 -6.58 10.69 20.36
CA PHE A 188 -5.60 10.09 21.28
C PHE A 188 -6.23 9.85 22.65
N PHE A 189 -6.00 8.65 23.20
CA PHE A 189 -6.47 8.25 24.51
C PHE A 189 -5.38 8.47 25.57
N GLU A 190 -5.76 8.60 26.84
CA GLU A 190 -4.83 8.82 27.95
C GLU A 190 -3.83 7.67 28.15
N ASN A 191 -4.20 6.45 27.73
CA ASN A 191 -3.34 5.26 27.80
C ASN A 191 -2.31 5.17 26.66
N GLY A 192 -2.18 6.21 25.83
CA GLY A 192 -1.24 6.26 24.71
C GLY A 192 -1.73 5.60 23.42
N SER A 193 -2.86 4.87 23.45
CA SER A 193 -3.50 4.39 22.23
C SER A 193 -4.13 5.53 21.44
N PHE A 194 -4.44 5.31 20.16
CA PHE A 194 -5.04 6.32 19.30
C PHE A 194 -5.92 5.72 18.20
N VAL A 195 -6.78 6.54 17.62
CA VAL A 195 -7.51 6.23 16.38
C VAL A 195 -6.84 6.93 15.20
N SER A 196 -6.64 6.19 14.12
CA SER A 196 -6.08 6.66 12.86
C SER A 196 -7.13 6.63 11.74
N TYR A 197 -6.97 7.54 10.80
CA TYR A 197 -7.51 7.44 9.45
C TYR A 197 -6.35 7.08 8.54
N GLN A 198 -6.42 5.91 7.90
CA GLN A 198 -5.36 5.39 7.05
C GLN A 198 -5.94 4.86 5.75
N GLY A 199 -5.18 4.94 4.67
CA GLY A 199 -5.71 4.56 3.37
C GLY A 199 -4.75 4.73 2.22
N TYR A 200 -5.25 4.36 1.05
CA TYR A 200 -4.52 4.50 -0.20
C TYR A 200 -5.47 4.67 -1.39
N ILE A 201 -4.93 5.15 -2.49
CA ILE A 201 -5.54 5.15 -3.82
C ILE A 201 -4.54 4.50 -4.77
N ASP A 202 -5.02 3.56 -5.60
CA ASP A 202 -4.34 3.08 -6.79
C ASP A 202 -5.26 3.35 -7.98
N TYR A 203 -4.86 4.26 -8.88
CA TYR A 203 -5.63 4.63 -10.07
C TYR A 203 -4.83 4.39 -11.34
N GLN A 204 -5.31 3.48 -12.18
CA GLN A 204 -4.72 3.10 -13.45
C GLN A 204 -5.45 3.78 -14.61
N PHE A 205 -4.69 4.18 -15.63
CA PHE A 205 -5.23 4.85 -16.82
C PHE A 205 -4.35 4.64 -18.05
N GLY A 206 -4.93 4.84 -19.22
CA GLY A 206 -4.24 4.63 -20.50
C GLY A 206 -3.95 3.15 -20.77
N MET A 207 -4.73 2.25 -20.18
CA MET A 207 -4.63 0.81 -20.47
C MET A 207 -5.07 0.56 -21.92
N LYS A 208 -4.35 -0.34 -22.59
CA LYS A 208 -4.56 -0.67 -24.00
C LYS A 208 -5.83 -1.49 -24.17
N GLU A 209 -6.64 -1.16 -25.18
CA GLU A 209 -7.91 -1.86 -25.47
C GLU A 209 -7.72 -3.34 -25.82
N GLU A 210 -6.55 -3.72 -26.35
CA GLU A 210 -6.22 -5.13 -26.63
C GLU A 210 -6.02 -5.97 -25.36
N TYR A 211 -5.77 -5.34 -24.20
CA TYR A 211 -5.47 -6.01 -22.93
C TYR A 211 -6.51 -5.73 -21.83
N SER A 212 -7.40 -4.77 -22.06
CA SER A 212 -8.34 -4.28 -21.05
C SER A 212 -9.67 -3.92 -21.68
N SER A 213 -10.77 -4.15 -20.94
CA SER A 213 -12.11 -3.76 -21.38
C SER A 213 -12.49 -2.35 -20.92
N ALA A 214 -11.75 -1.78 -19.96
CA ALA A 214 -11.80 -0.39 -19.55
C ALA A 214 -10.41 0.24 -19.61
N SER A 215 -10.31 1.46 -20.16
CA SER A 215 -9.04 2.17 -20.32
C SER A 215 -8.52 2.84 -19.04
N ASN A 216 -9.35 2.92 -18.00
CA ASN A 216 -9.04 3.47 -16.69
C ASN A 216 -9.88 2.81 -15.61
N GLY A 217 -9.37 2.79 -14.39
CA GLY A 217 -10.01 2.22 -13.23
C GLY A 217 -9.10 2.24 -12.02
N GLY A 218 -9.60 1.89 -10.85
CA GLY A 218 -8.81 1.94 -9.62
C GLY A 218 -9.57 1.54 -8.38
N ALA A 219 -8.85 1.60 -7.26
CA ALA A 219 -9.39 1.35 -5.95
C ALA A 219 -8.94 2.42 -4.96
N MET A 220 -9.79 2.73 -3.99
CA MET A 220 -9.49 3.62 -2.87
C MET A 220 -9.89 2.94 -1.56
N PHE A 221 -8.92 2.71 -0.69
CA PHE A 221 -9.15 2.15 0.64
C PHE A 221 -9.21 3.26 1.69
N ASN A 222 -10.22 3.19 2.56
CA ASN A 222 -10.48 4.12 3.64
C ASN A 222 -10.63 3.35 4.95
N GLY A 223 -9.63 3.42 5.82
CA GLY A 223 -9.56 2.69 7.08
C GLY A 223 -9.68 3.59 8.30
N ILE A 224 -10.44 3.13 9.29
CA ILE A 224 -10.45 3.68 10.65
C ILE A 224 -9.99 2.59 11.61
N TYR A 225 -8.86 2.84 12.27
CA TYR A 225 -8.17 1.84 13.06
C TYR A 225 -7.88 2.39 14.45
N TRP A 226 -8.16 1.59 15.48
CA TRP A 226 -7.58 1.79 16.80
C TRP A 226 -6.19 1.16 16.84
N HIS A 227 -5.22 1.86 17.39
CA HIS A 227 -3.83 1.42 17.54
C HIS A 227 -3.39 1.54 19.01
N SER A 228 -2.74 0.48 19.50
CA SER A 228 -1.84 0.50 20.66
C SER A 228 -0.42 0.16 20.24
N ASP A 229 0.51 0.10 21.20
CA ASP A 229 1.91 -0.27 20.96
C ASP A 229 2.08 -1.60 20.24
N ARG A 230 1.26 -2.61 20.59
CA ARG A 230 1.38 -3.98 20.07
C ARG A 230 0.24 -4.43 19.19
N TYR A 231 -0.90 -3.75 19.24
CA TYR A 231 -2.09 -4.18 18.53
C TYR A 231 -2.69 -3.07 17.68
N ALA A 232 -3.40 -3.45 16.63
CA ALA A 232 -4.40 -2.60 16.00
C ALA A 232 -5.66 -3.41 15.70
N VAL A 233 -6.81 -2.75 15.71
CA VAL A 233 -8.08 -3.31 15.27
C VAL A 233 -8.77 -2.25 14.43
N GLY A 234 -9.23 -2.61 13.25
CA GLY A 234 -9.79 -1.63 12.34
C GLY A 234 -10.81 -2.17 11.38
N TYR A 235 -11.55 -1.21 10.82
CA TYR A 235 -12.49 -1.40 9.74
C TYR A 235 -12.02 -0.60 8.54
N GLY A 236 -12.15 -1.20 7.37
CA GLY A 236 -11.82 -0.60 6.08
C GLY A 236 -13.00 -0.65 5.13
N LEU A 237 -13.18 0.43 4.38
CA LEU A 237 -14.09 0.50 3.24
C LEU A 237 -13.26 0.74 1.99
N LYS A 238 -13.37 -0.15 0.99
CA LYS A 238 -12.68 0.01 -0.28
C LYS A 238 -13.70 0.31 -1.39
N LEU A 239 -13.46 1.40 -2.10
CA LEU A 239 -14.23 1.80 -3.27
C LEU A 239 -13.49 1.34 -4.51
N TYR A 240 -14.22 0.83 -5.49
CA TYR A 240 -13.68 0.36 -6.77
C TYR A 240 -14.41 1.01 -7.92
N LYS A 241 -13.65 1.23 -9.00
CA LYS A 241 -14.18 1.60 -10.30
C LYS A 241 -13.38 0.85 -11.35
N ASP A 242 -14.03 0.01 -12.14
CA ASP A 242 -13.43 -0.73 -13.26
C ASP A 242 -12.05 -1.33 -12.91
N VAL A 243 -11.96 -1.95 -11.71
CA VAL A 243 -10.67 -2.35 -11.16
C VAL A 243 -9.95 -3.33 -12.10
N TYR A 244 -8.62 -3.19 -12.19
CA TYR A 244 -7.76 -3.97 -13.08
C TYR A 244 -8.07 -3.83 -14.58
N GLY A 245 -8.74 -2.74 -15.00
CA GLY A 245 -9.08 -2.50 -16.41
C GLY A 245 -10.25 -3.38 -16.89
N ILE A 246 -11.04 -3.88 -15.95
CA ILE A 246 -12.22 -4.70 -16.22
C ILE A 246 -13.44 -3.79 -16.19
N LYS A 247 -14.14 -3.68 -17.31
CA LYS A 247 -15.35 -2.89 -17.41
C LYS A 247 -16.47 -3.51 -16.59
N ASP A 248 -17.07 -2.69 -15.74
CA ASP A 248 -18.16 -3.11 -14.86
C ASP A 248 -19.40 -3.57 -15.64
N SER A 249 -20.04 -4.63 -15.15
CA SER A 249 -21.26 -5.17 -15.74
C SER A 249 -22.05 -6.01 -14.72
N ASP A 250 -23.35 -6.19 -14.95
CA ASP A 250 -24.21 -7.05 -14.12
C ASP A 250 -23.71 -8.52 -14.04
N ALA A 251 -22.94 -8.97 -15.03
CA ALA A 251 -22.40 -10.33 -15.07
C ALA A 251 -21.10 -10.47 -14.28
N PHE A 252 -20.34 -9.38 -14.13
CA PHE A 252 -19.06 -9.38 -13.45
C PHE A 252 -18.78 -7.97 -12.91
N GLU A 253 -19.04 -7.80 -11.63
CA GLU A 253 -18.88 -6.53 -10.94
C GLU A 253 -17.39 -6.25 -10.67
N SER A 254 -16.89 -5.16 -11.25
CA SER A 254 -15.52 -4.65 -11.06
C SER A 254 -15.52 -3.26 -10.39
N SER A 255 -16.70 -2.66 -10.24
CA SER A 255 -16.94 -1.43 -9.50
C SER A 255 -17.78 -1.70 -8.26
N GLY A 256 -17.78 -0.76 -7.31
CA GLY A 256 -18.62 -0.81 -6.12
C GLY A 256 -17.84 -0.68 -4.83
N VAL A 257 -18.34 -1.32 -3.77
CA VAL A 257 -17.80 -1.22 -2.41
C VAL A 257 -17.46 -2.61 -1.90
N SER A 258 -16.38 -2.71 -1.13
CA SER A 258 -16.08 -3.86 -0.27
C SER A 258 -15.72 -3.40 1.14
N HIS A 259 -15.81 -4.34 2.06
CA HIS A 259 -15.57 -4.13 3.48
C HIS A 259 -14.41 -5.00 3.94
N TYR A 260 -13.58 -4.44 4.83
CA TYR A 260 -12.48 -5.16 5.45
C TYR A 260 -12.52 -4.99 6.96
N VAL A 261 -12.17 -6.04 7.67
CA VAL A 261 -11.90 -6.00 9.11
C VAL A 261 -10.52 -6.59 9.36
N ALA A 262 -9.77 -5.99 10.28
CA ALA A 262 -8.41 -6.41 10.57
C ALA A 262 -8.14 -6.47 12.06
N VAL A 263 -7.41 -7.50 12.48
CA VAL A 263 -6.74 -7.56 13.79
C VAL A 263 -5.24 -7.73 13.56
N THR A 264 -4.46 -6.83 14.14
CA THR A 264 -3.03 -6.69 13.85
C THR A 264 -2.19 -6.91 15.10
N TYR A 265 -1.02 -7.56 14.94
CA TYR A 265 0.05 -7.59 15.93
C TYR A 265 1.35 -6.99 15.36
N LYS A 266 1.97 -6.08 16.11
CA LYS A 266 3.15 -5.29 15.71
C LYS A 266 4.43 -5.75 16.41
N PHE A 267 5.50 -5.98 15.63
CA PHE A 267 6.80 -6.47 16.10
C PHE A 267 7.76 -5.34 16.48
#